data_AF-A0A946J012-F1
#
_entry.id   AF-A0A946J012-F1
#
_cell.length_a   1.000
_cell.length_b   1.000
_cell.length_c   1.000
_cell.angle_alpha   90.00
_cell.angle_beta   90.00
_cell.angle_gamma   90.00
#
_symmetry.space_group_name_H-M   'P 1'
#
loop_
_entity.id
_entity.type
_entity.pdbx_description
1 polymer ?
#
loop_
_entity_poly.entity_id
_entity_poly.type
_entity_poly.pdbx_seq_one_letter_code
_entity_poly.pdbx_strand_id
1 'polypeptide(L)'
;MKKFGDPTEITKTIDYDEYYYDFGVFEERVNYFDPQISTVTPQPKVSEIENEFVPQFRIQVSSKYVKFHLVGDKVIYWESQNVKFPTKKN
;
A
#
# COMPACT_ATOMS: atom_id res chain seq x y z
N MET A 1 2.04 23.02 -18.50
CA MET A 1 1.22 22.39 -17.45
C MET A 1 1.66 20.94 -17.31
N LYS A 2 2.40 20.56 -16.25
CA LYS A 2 2.50 19.17 -15.80
C LYS A 2 1.83 19.13 -14.43
N LYS A 3 0.49 19.00 -14.41
CA LYS A 3 -0.30 19.12 -13.18
C LYS A 3 -0.01 17.95 -12.21
N PHE A 4 0.26 16.75 -12.73
CA PHE A 4 0.52 15.53 -11.94
C PHE A 4 1.59 14.60 -12.54
N GLY A 5 2.49 15.13 -13.39
CA GLY A 5 3.37 14.31 -14.22
C GLY A 5 2.66 13.78 -15.46
N ASP A 6 3.27 12.79 -16.12
CA ASP A 6 2.72 12.14 -17.31
C ASP A 6 1.97 10.87 -16.87
N PRO A 7 0.67 10.71 -17.21
CA PRO A 7 -0.11 9.53 -16.83
C PRO A 7 0.39 8.28 -17.56
N THR A 8 0.21 7.13 -16.91
CA THR A 8 0.46 5.82 -17.54
C THR A 8 -0.56 5.57 -18.65
N GLU A 9 -1.81 5.96 -18.43
CA GLU A 9 -2.90 5.80 -19.38
C GLU A 9 -3.92 6.94 -19.27
N ILE A 10 -4.49 7.34 -20.41
CA ILE A 10 -5.58 8.30 -20.48
C ILE A 10 -6.74 7.67 -21.26
N THR A 11 -7.90 7.60 -20.62
CA THR A 11 -9.14 7.14 -21.26
C THR A 11 -10.08 8.32 -21.40
N LYS A 12 -10.44 8.67 -22.63
CA LYS A 12 -11.42 9.73 -22.89
C LYS A 12 -12.81 9.13 -22.94
N THR A 13 -13.69 9.56 -22.05
CA THR A 13 -15.11 9.20 -22.10
C THR A 13 -15.96 10.39 -22.54
N ILE A 14 -17.26 10.18 -22.73
CA ILE A 14 -18.18 11.23 -23.17
C ILE A 14 -18.34 12.31 -22.08
N ASP A 15 -18.37 11.88 -20.81
CA ASP A 15 -18.71 12.75 -19.68
C ASP A 15 -17.48 13.21 -18.88
N TYR A 16 -16.37 12.47 -18.93
CA TYR A 16 -15.13 12.80 -18.22
C TYR A 16 -13.90 12.14 -18.87
N ASP A 17 -12.73 12.68 -18.59
CA ASP A 17 -11.46 12.05 -18.93
C ASP A 17 -10.90 11.32 -17.70
N GLU A 18 -10.47 10.08 -17.87
CA GLU A 18 -9.76 9.32 -16.85
C GLU A 18 -8.26 9.42 -17.05
N TYR A 19 -7.54 9.72 -15.98
CA TYR A 19 -6.09 9.77 -15.94
C TYR A 19 -5.58 8.76 -14.91
N TYR A 20 -4.96 7.69 -15.39
CA TYR A 20 -4.42 6.61 -14.57
C TYR A 20 -2.91 6.75 -14.40
N TYR A 21 -2.44 6.61 -13.16
CA TYR A 21 -1.04 6.68 -12.78
C TYR A 21 -0.68 5.41 -12.01
N ASP A 22 0.16 4.58 -12.62
CA ASP A 22 0.72 3.39 -12.01
C ASP A 22 2.07 3.71 -11.37
N PHE A 23 2.20 3.45 -10.07
CA PHE A 23 3.46 3.59 -9.33
C PHE A 23 4.19 2.25 -9.17
N GLY A 24 3.58 1.15 -9.63
CA GLY A 24 4.12 -0.19 -9.56
C GLY A 24 3.77 -0.95 -8.29
N VAL A 25 4.48 -2.05 -8.10
CA VAL A 25 4.29 -2.97 -6.97
C VAL A 25 5.37 -2.73 -5.93
N PHE A 26 4.97 -2.65 -4.67
CA PHE A 26 5.86 -2.42 -3.54
C PHE A 26 5.77 -3.57 -2.55
N GLU A 27 6.92 -3.94 -2.02
CA GLU A 27 7.05 -4.87 -0.90
C GLU A 27 7.17 -4.07 0.40
N GLU A 28 6.19 -4.22 1.28
CA GLU A 28 6.22 -3.63 2.61
C GLU A 28 6.41 -4.73 3.66
N ARG A 29 7.36 -4.54 4.58
CA ARG A 29 7.51 -5.39 5.76
C ARG A 29 6.48 -4.95 6.78
N VAL A 30 5.46 -5.76 7.00
CA VAL A 30 4.47 -5.54 8.05
C VAL A 30 4.81 -6.40 9.26
N ASN A 31 4.65 -5.84 10.45
CA ASN A 31 4.82 -6.60 11.68
C ASN A 31 3.82 -7.75 11.69
N TYR A 32 4.34 -8.98 11.82
CA TYR A 32 3.53 -10.18 11.92
C TYR A 32 3.71 -10.74 13.32
N PHE A 33 2.63 -10.69 14.11
CA PHE A 33 2.62 -11.27 15.45
C PHE A 33 2.03 -12.67 15.35
N ASP A 34 2.86 -13.68 15.60
CA ASP A 34 2.38 -15.04 15.77
C ASP A 34 1.82 -15.19 17.20
N PRO A 35 0.50 -15.43 17.36
CA PRO A 35 -0.11 -15.56 18.68
C PRO A 35 0.42 -16.76 19.49
N GLN A 36 1.09 -17.75 18.87
CA GLN A 36 1.68 -18.89 19.59
C GLN A 36 2.92 -18.52 20.42
N ILE A 37 3.58 -17.41 20.12
CA ILE A 37 4.79 -16.94 20.85
C ILE A 37 4.39 -16.15 22.12
N SER A 38 3.10 -15.82 22.27
CA SER A 38 2.56 -15.03 23.39
C SER A 38 2.14 -15.85 24.60
N THR A 39 2.81 -16.96 24.88
CA THR A 39 2.72 -17.61 26.19
C THR A 39 4.08 -17.51 26.84
N VAL A 40 4.17 -16.62 27.84
CA VAL A 40 5.27 -16.62 28.81
C VAL A 40 5.14 -17.93 29.59
N THR A 41 5.64 -19.00 28.99
CA THR A 41 5.69 -20.31 29.61
C THR A 41 6.97 -20.33 30.43
N PRO A 42 6.93 -20.49 31.77
CA PRO A 42 8.15 -20.63 32.54
C PRO A 42 8.85 -21.93 32.12
N GLN A 43 9.84 -21.81 31.23
CA GLN A 43 10.58 -22.97 30.73
C GLN A 43 11.49 -23.51 31.85
N PRO A 44 11.47 -24.83 32.15
CA PRO A 44 12.50 -25.43 32.98
C PRO A 44 13.83 -25.37 32.22
N LYS A 45 14.91 -25.15 32.97
CA LYS A 45 16.26 -24.98 32.41
C LYS A 45 16.66 -26.21 31.58
N VAL A 46 17.15 -25.92 30.37
CA VAL A 46 17.99 -26.75 29.48
C VAL A 46 17.27 -27.74 28.56
N SER A 47 17.20 -27.38 27.26
CA SER A 47 17.54 -28.24 26.12
C SER A 47 17.76 -27.36 24.87
N GLU A 48 18.66 -27.80 23.99
CA GLU A 48 19.19 -27.07 22.82
C GLU A 48 18.10 -26.36 22.01
N ILE A 49 18.24 -25.04 21.87
CA ILE A 49 17.27 -24.24 21.11
C ILE A 49 17.70 -24.29 19.65
N GLU A 50 17.10 -25.19 18.87
CA GLU A 50 17.02 -25.06 17.41
C GLU A 50 16.17 -23.81 17.10
N ASN A 51 16.78 -22.63 17.22
CA ASN A 51 16.16 -21.38 16.82
C ASN A 51 16.21 -21.32 15.29
N GLU A 52 15.29 -22.00 14.61
CA GLU A 52 14.82 -21.51 13.32
C GLU A 52 14.18 -20.15 13.58
N PHE A 53 14.95 -19.08 13.38
CA PHE A 53 14.52 -17.71 13.60
C PHE A 53 13.46 -17.36 12.54
N VAL A 54 12.21 -17.79 12.77
CA VAL A 54 11.11 -17.49 11.86
C VAL A 54 10.94 -15.96 11.86
N PRO A 55 10.96 -15.30 10.69
CA PRO A 55 10.84 -13.85 10.63
C PRO A 55 9.50 -13.40 11.23
N GLN A 56 9.56 -12.52 12.23
CA GLN A 56 8.38 -11.87 12.86
C GLN A 56 7.78 -10.76 11.99
N PHE A 57 8.06 -10.81 10.68
CA PHE A 57 7.51 -9.87 9.72
C PHE A 57 6.96 -10.66 8.55
N ARG A 58 5.83 -10.19 8.03
CA ARG A 58 5.27 -10.69 6.78
C ARG A 58 5.61 -9.69 5.69
N ILE A 59 6.03 -10.19 4.53
CA ILE A 59 6.16 -9.36 3.34
C ILE A 59 4.77 -9.23 2.73
N GLN A 60 4.26 -8.01 2.66
CA GLN A 60 3.03 -7.68 1.97
C GLN A 60 3.37 -7.02 0.64
N VAL A 61 2.99 -7.69 -0.44
CA VAL A 61 3.12 -7.18 -1.80
C VAL A 61 1.85 -6.41 -2.13
N SER A 62 1.97 -5.16 -2.57
CA SER A 62 0.82 -4.34 -2.90
C SER A 62 1.08 -3.40 -4.07
N SER A 63 0.09 -3.29 -4.96
CA SER A 63 0.12 -2.31 -6.05
C SER A 63 -0.20 -0.92 -5.53
N LYS A 64 0.46 0.10 -6.11
CA LYS A 64 0.19 1.51 -5.82
C LYS A 64 -0.26 2.21 -7.10
N TYR A 65 -1.46 2.79 -7.07
CA TYR A 65 -1.98 3.57 -8.20
C TYR A 65 -2.83 4.74 -7.73
N VAL A 66 -3.00 5.71 -8.63
CA VAL A 66 -4.02 6.76 -8.51
C VAL A 66 -4.76 6.90 -9.84
N LYS A 67 -6.07 7.09 -9.78
CA LYS A 67 -6.92 7.38 -10.93
C LYS A 67 -7.74 8.62 -10.67
N PHE A 68 -7.71 9.57 -11.60
CA PHE A 68 -8.50 10.80 -11.53
C PHE A 68 -9.54 10.84 -12.63
N HIS A 69 -10.76 11.24 -12.30
CA HIS A 69 -11.80 11.58 -13.27
C HIS A 69 -11.91 13.10 -13.36
N LEU A 70 -11.67 13.65 -14.55
CA LEU A 70 -11.66 15.09 -14.81
C LEU A 70 -12.76 15.48 -15.78
N VAL A 71 -13.42 16.60 -15.51
CA VAL A 71 -14.26 17.30 -16.48
C VAL A 71 -13.53 18.59 -16.85
N GLY A 72 -12.97 18.64 -18.05
CA GLY A 72 -12.01 19.67 -18.45
C GLY A 72 -10.81 19.69 -17.50
N ASP A 73 -10.68 20.76 -16.73
CA ASP A 73 -9.56 20.96 -15.79
C ASP A 73 -9.88 20.63 -14.33
N LYS A 74 -11.12 20.20 -14.03
CA LYS A 74 -11.61 19.97 -12.67
C LYS A 74 -11.67 18.48 -12.36
N VAL A 75 -10.99 18.06 -11.29
CA VAL A 75 -11.15 16.72 -10.72
C VAL A 75 -12.53 16.64 -10.07
N ILE A 76 -13.36 15.71 -10.54
CA ILE A 76 -14.70 15.45 -10.00
C ILE A 76 -14.73 14.24 -9.05
N TYR A 77 -13.85 13.29 -9.27
CA TYR A 77 -13.69 12.08 -8.47
C TYR A 77 -12.25 11.59 -8.60
N TRP A 78 -11.77 10.90 -7.58
CA TRP A 78 -10.50 10.18 -7.66
C TRP A 78 -10.53 8.98 -6.73
N GLU A 79 -9.73 7.98 -7.11
CA GLU A 79 -9.48 6.80 -6.29
C GLU A 79 -7.99 6.50 -6.28
N SER A 80 -7.55 5.78 -5.26
CA SER A 80 -6.16 5.35 -5.14
C SER A 80 -6.05 4.07 -4.36
N GLN A 81 -5.04 3.28 -4.66
CA GLN A 81 -4.63 2.16 -3.85
C GLN A 81 -3.25 2.43 -3.27
N ASN A 82 -3.13 2.34 -1.94
CA ASN A 82 -1.86 2.47 -1.21
C ASN A 82 -1.07 3.76 -1.46
N VAL A 83 -1.74 4.81 -1.96
CA VAL A 83 -1.25 6.17 -2.06
C VAL A 83 -2.04 7.03 -1.07
N LYS A 84 -1.34 7.77 -0.20
CA LYS A 84 -1.97 8.65 0.79
C LYS A 84 -1.65 10.10 0.43
N PHE A 85 -2.67 10.90 0.21
CA PHE A 85 -2.50 12.34 0.07
C PHE A 85 -2.57 13.01 1.44
N PRO A 86 -1.68 13.96 1.74
CA PRO A 86 -1.80 14.76 2.95
C PRO A 86 -3.08 15.60 2.83
N THR A 87 -4.10 15.25 3.61
CA THR A 87 -5.27 16.12 3.76
C THR A 87 -4.93 17.18 4.80
N LYS A 88 -5.20 18.46 4.50
CA LYS A 88 -5.29 19.44 5.57
C LYS A 88 -6.42 19.00 6.47
N LYS A 89 -6.13 18.76 7.76
CA LYS A 89 -7.19 18.69 8.77
C LYS A 89 -7.81 20.07 8.82
N ASN A 90 -9.10 20.15 8.50
CA ASN A 90 -9.91 21.34 8.70
C ASN A 90 -10.04 21.64 10.20
#